data_AF-A0A4R9M4C8-F1
#
_entry.id   AF-A0A4R9M4C8-F1
#
_cell.length_a   1.000
_cell.length_b   1.000
_cell.length_c   1.000
_cell.angle_alpha   90.00
_cell.angle_beta   90.00
_cell.angle_gamma   90.00
#
_symmetry.space_group_name_H-M   'P 1'
#
loop_
_entity.id
_entity.type
_entity.pdbx_description
1 polymer ?
#
loop_
_entity_poly.entity_id
_entity_poly.type
_entity_poly.pdbx_seq_one_letter_code
_entity_poly.pdbx_strand_id
1 'polypeptide(L)'
;MHSPLNRKLYILFSFFLSTHLFSVPTYQIVVDPGHGGVAKEPVGVHGDKYDSLTQTFLEKYKQGTESGSLTEREVVLKLAQEVHSVLKLTETEEGWVQFSRHLKNFSNEKSFPRVVLKSVLTRNSNYENDPSSEDPNAAYRLYDFPDPKTGVRRKGRLSFINEQKPHLVLSLHLNPAGKGQKGGMAAVLTPGYKTFHLLKSISEDKKKPKSFLSSPWSDWMVFVANWSKLENAVADAWIYFHGYWSDKSGKKADLDKFEGYRQNMVTWKYADDKNWENKAKAGGKGPYSKTHSGFSAEGAFWEREKGKKETWRREGGREGFGGDNYYASRELMRFVQFGLREQLKDKNGNYPEVGPIQKPYISTYSLPTYTNAICAFLEIGYINRSRDMKYLTENRKEVAISLAVGIYSLFSGMEMRKPKKMPVVPKGKKINWERYENYFSEVTSP
;
A
#
# COMPACT_ATOMS: atom_id res chain seq x y z
N MET A 1 62.13 64.09 -1.19
CA MET A 1 62.24 62.76 -1.83
C MET A 1 61.41 61.77 -1.02
N HIS A 2 60.70 60.90 -1.73
CA HIS A 2 59.45 60.24 -1.37
C HIS A 2 59.45 59.36 -0.10
N SER A 3 58.41 59.49 0.73
CA SER A 3 57.97 58.44 1.65
C SER A 3 56.83 57.64 1.01
N PRO A 4 56.77 56.31 1.18
CA PRO A 4 55.68 55.50 0.63
C PRO A 4 54.50 55.44 1.61
N LEU A 5 53.33 55.72 1.05
CA LEU A 5 52.01 55.61 1.65
C LEU A 5 51.69 54.14 2.00
N ASN A 6 51.58 53.80 3.28
CA ASN A 6 51.04 52.52 3.74
C ASN A 6 49.51 52.54 3.60
N ARG A 7 48.98 52.03 2.49
CA ARG A 7 47.55 51.72 2.32
C ARG A 7 47.21 50.46 3.13
N LYS A 8 46.64 50.61 4.32
CA LYS A 8 45.93 49.53 5.00
C LYS A 8 44.59 49.30 4.28
N LEU A 9 44.53 48.22 3.52
CA LEU A 9 43.31 47.71 2.90
C LEU A 9 42.48 47.00 3.98
N TYR A 10 41.40 47.64 4.44
CA TYR A 10 40.40 46.97 5.27
C TYR A 10 39.56 46.05 4.36
N ILE A 11 39.88 44.75 4.35
CA ILE A 11 39.01 43.74 3.76
C ILE A 11 37.86 43.50 4.74
N LEU A 12 36.73 44.14 4.49
CA LEU A 12 35.46 43.80 5.13
C LEU A 12 35.02 42.43 4.59
N PHE A 13 35.25 41.37 5.35
CA PHE A 13 34.68 40.05 5.08
C PHE A 13 33.19 40.09 5.44
N SER A 14 32.36 40.57 4.51
CA SER A 14 30.92 40.37 4.58
C SER A 14 30.64 38.88 4.43
N PHE A 15 30.52 38.18 5.55
CA PHE A 15 29.81 36.91 5.61
C PHE A 15 28.37 37.18 5.18
N PHE A 16 28.08 37.07 3.88
CA PHE A 16 26.73 36.76 3.43
C PHE A 16 26.42 35.37 3.98
N LEU A 17 25.80 35.35 5.16
CA LEU A 17 24.99 34.24 5.60
C LEU A 17 23.94 34.05 4.49
N SER A 18 24.22 33.16 3.55
CA SER A 18 23.21 32.64 2.64
C SER A 18 22.24 31.86 3.52
N THR A 19 21.27 32.56 4.09
CA THR A 19 20.05 31.95 4.61
C THR A 19 19.32 31.41 3.39
N HIS A 20 19.76 30.24 2.92
CA HIS A 20 18.85 29.38 2.20
C HIS A 20 17.65 29.19 3.14
N LEU A 21 16.57 29.91 2.82
CA LEU A 21 15.23 29.63 3.29
C LEU A 21 14.91 28.21 2.81
N PHE A 22 15.44 27.21 3.52
CA PHE A 22 15.17 25.82 3.24
C PHE A 22 13.68 25.62 3.51
N SER A 23 12.91 25.46 2.45
CA SER A 23 11.50 25.09 2.57
C SER A 23 11.41 23.76 3.31
N VAL A 24 10.46 23.67 4.24
CA VAL A 24 10.21 22.44 4.99
C VAL A 24 9.81 21.34 3.98
N PRO A 25 10.52 20.19 3.94
CA PRO A 25 10.19 19.11 3.00
C PRO A 25 8.74 18.68 3.15
N THR A 26 8.03 18.57 2.02
CA THR A 26 6.61 18.19 2.00
C THR A 26 6.43 16.86 1.28
N TYR A 27 5.73 15.93 1.91
CA TYR A 27 5.44 14.61 1.38
C TYR A 27 3.93 14.37 1.38
N GLN A 28 3.43 13.86 0.26
CA GLN A 28 2.02 13.51 0.11
C GLN A 28 1.77 12.08 0.58
N ILE A 29 0.80 11.93 1.47
CA ILE A 29 0.35 10.66 2.05
C ILE A 29 -1.11 10.46 1.69
N VAL A 30 -1.49 9.24 1.29
CA VAL A 30 -2.91 8.85 1.21
C VAL A 30 -3.18 7.80 2.28
N VAL A 31 -4.21 8.04 3.09
CA VAL A 31 -4.70 7.09 4.07
C VAL A 31 -5.99 6.47 3.51
N ASP A 32 -5.93 5.18 3.22
CA ASP A 32 -6.98 4.43 2.53
C ASP A 32 -7.64 3.43 3.49
N PRO A 33 -8.74 3.80 4.17
CA PRO A 33 -9.52 2.83 4.91
C PRO A 33 -10.22 1.87 3.93
N GLY A 34 -9.95 0.57 4.08
CA GLY A 34 -10.52 -0.49 3.26
C GLY A 34 -12.05 -0.46 3.20
N HIS A 35 -12.60 -0.97 2.10
CA HIS A 35 -14.04 -1.16 1.90
C HIS A 35 -14.85 0.15 1.91
N GLY A 36 -16.04 0.15 2.52
CA GLY A 36 -16.90 1.32 2.66
C GLY A 36 -18.34 1.06 2.20
N GLY A 37 -18.51 0.22 1.18
CA GLY A 37 -19.81 -0.17 0.64
C GLY A 37 -20.36 -1.48 1.22
N VAL A 38 -21.28 -2.09 0.47
CA VAL A 38 -22.04 -3.28 0.85
C VAL A 38 -22.13 -4.27 -0.32
N ALA A 39 -22.12 -5.57 -0.01
CA ALA A 39 -22.20 -6.64 -0.99
C ALA A 39 -23.67 -6.90 -1.35
N LYS A 40 -24.13 -6.43 -2.52
CA LYS A 40 -25.50 -6.61 -3.02
C LYS A 40 -25.54 -7.37 -4.34
N GLU A 41 -26.66 -8.05 -4.61
CA GLU A 41 -26.97 -8.65 -5.90
C GLU A 41 -27.90 -7.74 -6.71
N PRO A 42 -27.84 -7.77 -8.06
CA PRO A 42 -26.94 -8.58 -8.87
C PRO A 42 -25.52 -7.98 -8.95
N VAL A 43 -24.49 -8.84 -9.03
CA VAL A 43 -23.08 -8.43 -9.24
C VAL A 43 -22.92 -7.46 -10.42
N GLY A 44 -23.62 -7.69 -11.53
CA GLY A 44 -23.55 -6.85 -12.72
C GLY A 44 -23.98 -5.38 -12.53
N VAL A 45 -24.58 -5.04 -11.38
CA VAL A 45 -24.96 -3.66 -11.01
C VAL A 45 -24.16 -3.16 -9.80
N HIS A 46 -24.02 -4.00 -8.78
CA HIS A 46 -23.46 -3.58 -7.48
C HIS A 46 -22.02 -4.04 -7.24
N GLY A 47 -21.41 -4.74 -8.19
CA GLY A 47 -20.07 -5.30 -8.07
C GLY A 47 -18.93 -4.27 -8.09
N ASP A 48 -17.72 -4.79 -8.19
CA ASP A 48 -16.46 -4.06 -8.40
C ASP A 48 -15.68 -4.72 -9.56
N LYS A 49 -14.55 -4.14 -9.97
CA LYS A 49 -13.81 -4.53 -11.19
C LYS A 49 -14.69 -4.47 -12.45
N TYR A 50 -15.17 -3.27 -12.80
CA TYR A 50 -15.88 -3.11 -14.06
C TYR A 50 -14.91 -3.36 -15.23
N ASP A 51 -15.27 -4.31 -16.09
CA ASP A 51 -14.50 -4.69 -17.25
C ASP A 51 -15.15 -4.17 -18.53
N SER A 52 -14.41 -3.34 -19.27
CA SER A 52 -14.89 -2.76 -20.53
C SER A 52 -15.09 -3.81 -21.64
N LEU A 53 -14.46 -4.99 -21.54
CA LEU A 53 -14.62 -6.06 -22.53
C LEU A 53 -15.97 -6.76 -22.43
N THR A 54 -16.31 -7.20 -21.21
CA THR A 54 -17.56 -7.89 -20.90
C THR A 54 -18.71 -6.94 -20.54
N GLN A 55 -18.40 -5.63 -20.38
CA GLN A 55 -19.35 -4.57 -20.01
C GLN A 55 -20.11 -4.89 -18.72
N THR A 56 -19.44 -5.54 -17.78
CA THR A 56 -20.02 -5.90 -16.47
C THR A 56 -18.96 -5.87 -15.37
N PHE A 57 -19.41 -5.99 -14.12
CA PHE A 57 -18.52 -6.17 -12.98
C PHE A 57 -18.10 -7.63 -12.86
N LEU A 58 -16.79 -7.88 -12.75
CA LEU A 58 -16.24 -9.24 -12.66
C LEU A 58 -16.23 -9.78 -11.23
N GLU A 59 -16.49 -8.94 -10.23
CA GLU A 59 -16.40 -9.35 -8.83
C GLU A 59 -17.53 -8.76 -7.98
N LYS A 60 -18.04 -9.56 -7.04
CA LYS A 60 -18.94 -9.06 -6.00
C LYS A 60 -18.22 -8.00 -5.17
N TYR A 61 -18.91 -6.91 -4.84
CA TYR A 61 -18.32 -5.89 -3.97
C TYR A 61 -17.89 -6.49 -2.62
N LYS A 62 -16.64 -6.25 -2.25
CA LYS A 62 -16.07 -6.73 -0.97
C LYS A 62 -16.37 -5.71 0.12
N GLN A 63 -17.38 -5.99 0.95
CA GLN A 63 -17.80 -5.10 2.04
C GLN A 63 -16.91 -5.12 3.30
N GLY A 64 -15.93 -6.02 3.34
CA GLY A 64 -15.08 -6.28 4.50
C GLY A 64 -15.65 -7.35 5.42
N THR A 65 -14.86 -7.75 6.43
CA THR A 65 -15.26 -8.73 7.42
C THR A 65 -16.12 -8.12 8.54
N GLU A 66 -16.93 -8.94 9.20
CA GLU A 66 -17.87 -8.53 10.25
C GLU A 66 -17.84 -9.53 11.42
N SER A 67 -18.02 -9.04 12.65
CA SER A 67 -18.09 -9.87 13.86
C SER A 67 -19.03 -9.23 14.89
N GLY A 68 -20.22 -9.80 15.06
CA GLY A 68 -21.27 -9.19 15.87
C GLY A 68 -21.69 -7.85 15.28
N SER A 69 -21.70 -6.79 16.08
CA SER A 69 -22.01 -5.43 15.63
C SER A 69 -20.80 -4.67 15.04
N LEU A 70 -19.61 -5.28 15.04
CA LEU A 70 -18.40 -4.66 14.51
C LEU A 70 -18.26 -4.97 13.01
N THR A 71 -18.04 -3.94 12.22
CA THR A 71 -17.73 -4.05 10.79
C THR A 71 -16.33 -3.51 10.53
N GLU A 72 -15.59 -4.18 9.65
CA GLU A 72 -14.25 -3.74 9.28
C GLU A 72 -14.27 -2.30 8.76
N ARG A 73 -15.19 -2.01 7.81
CA ARG A 73 -15.33 -0.69 7.17
C ARG A 73 -15.47 0.47 8.15
N GLU A 74 -16.13 0.24 9.29
CA GLU A 74 -16.30 1.26 10.33
C GLU A 74 -15.06 1.42 11.20
N VAL A 75 -14.48 0.30 11.66
CA VAL A 75 -13.29 0.32 12.51
C VAL A 75 -12.11 0.97 11.78
N VAL A 76 -11.86 0.59 10.52
CA VAL A 76 -10.73 1.15 9.77
C VAL A 76 -10.97 2.60 9.33
N LEU A 77 -12.20 3.02 9.06
CA LEU A 77 -12.51 4.42 8.75
C LEU A 77 -12.17 5.32 9.94
N LYS A 78 -12.67 4.96 11.13
CA LYS A 78 -12.40 5.73 12.34
C LYS A 78 -10.91 5.79 12.66
N LEU A 79 -10.18 4.69 12.50
CA LEU A 79 -8.72 4.70 12.66
C LEU A 79 -8.03 5.60 11.64
N ALA A 80 -8.44 5.54 10.37
CA ALA A 80 -7.88 6.36 9.31
C ALA A 80 -8.08 7.87 9.58
N GLN A 81 -9.27 8.26 10.07
CA GLN A 81 -9.57 9.65 10.46
C GLN A 81 -8.67 10.16 11.59
N GLU A 82 -8.39 9.31 12.58
CA GLU A 82 -7.45 9.64 13.66
C GLU A 82 -6.02 9.76 13.15
N VAL A 83 -5.56 8.84 12.29
CA VAL A 83 -4.22 8.92 11.66
C VAL A 83 -4.09 10.20 10.86
N HIS A 84 -5.10 10.52 10.04
CA HIS A 84 -5.15 11.76 9.25
C HIS A 84 -5.03 13.00 10.16
N SER A 85 -5.78 13.04 11.26
CA SER A 85 -5.76 14.14 12.23
C SER A 85 -4.39 14.31 12.90
N VAL A 86 -3.71 13.21 13.24
CA VAL A 86 -2.35 13.28 13.80
C VAL A 86 -1.32 13.73 12.75
N LEU A 87 -1.44 13.27 11.50
CA LEU A 87 -0.56 13.72 10.41
C LEU A 87 -0.74 15.22 10.10
N LYS A 88 -1.97 15.73 10.20
CA LYS A 88 -2.30 17.16 10.02
C LYS A 88 -1.54 18.08 10.98
N LEU A 89 -1.15 17.59 12.17
CA LEU A 89 -0.30 18.33 13.09
C LEU A 89 1.04 18.74 12.45
N THR A 90 1.54 18.03 11.44
CA THR A 90 2.81 18.38 10.79
C THR A 90 2.72 19.64 9.90
N GLU A 91 1.52 20.07 9.52
CA GLU A 91 1.30 21.13 8.52
C GLU A 91 1.54 22.55 9.09
N THR A 92 1.40 22.76 10.41
CA THR A 92 1.60 24.07 11.06
C THR A 92 2.74 24.04 12.09
N GLU A 93 3.26 25.20 12.48
CA GLU A 93 4.31 25.29 13.51
C GLU A 93 3.78 24.85 14.89
N GLU A 94 2.58 25.30 15.25
CA GLU A 94 1.92 24.96 16.51
C GLU A 94 1.58 23.47 16.56
N GLY A 95 1.10 22.92 15.44
CA GLY A 95 0.87 21.49 15.29
C GLY A 95 2.17 20.71 15.39
N TRP A 96 3.26 21.20 14.80
CA TRP A 96 4.56 20.53 14.83
C TRP A 96 5.12 20.41 16.25
N VAL A 97 4.88 21.41 17.10
CA VAL A 97 5.20 21.32 18.54
C VAL A 97 4.46 20.15 19.19
N GLN A 98 3.17 19.95 18.86
CA GLN A 98 2.39 18.81 19.37
C GLN A 98 2.89 17.48 18.79
N PHE A 99 3.11 17.41 17.48
CA PHE A 99 3.63 16.21 16.82
C PHE A 99 5.00 15.80 17.38
N SER A 100 5.89 16.77 17.62
CA SER A 100 7.20 16.55 18.23
C SER A 100 7.10 15.96 19.65
N ARG A 101 6.05 16.28 20.41
CA ARG A 101 5.80 15.62 21.71
C ARG A 101 5.47 14.15 21.52
N HIS A 102 4.71 13.81 20.47
CA HIS A 102 4.51 12.40 20.13
C HIS A 102 5.81 11.72 19.73
N LEU A 103 6.68 12.34 18.93
CA LEU A 103 8.00 11.77 18.57
C LEU A 103 8.88 11.46 19.79
N LYS A 104 8.84 12.31 20.83
CA LYS A 104 9.56 12.07 22.11
C LYS A 104 9.09 10.83 22.86
N ASN A 105 7.88 10.34 22.59
CA ASN A 105 7.43 9.04 23.13
C ASN A 105 8.08 7.84 22.42
N PHE A 106 8.90 8.05 21.40
CA PHE A 106 9.53 6.99 20.62
C PHE A 106 11.05 7.13 20.53
N SER A 107 11.58 8.32 20.79
CA SER A 107 12.99 8.65 20.60
C SER A 107 13.56 9.45 21.79
N ASN A 108 14.86 9.32 22.00
CA ASN A 108 15.62 10.14 22.95
C ASN A 108 16.29 11.36 22.27
N GLU A 109 16.04 11.58 20.98
CA GLU A 109 16.56 12.75 20.26
C GLU A 109 16.08 14.06 20.91
N LYS A 110 16.98 15.06 20.94
CA LYS A 110 16.68 16.37 21.53
C LYS A 110 15.75 17.20 20.63
N SER A 111 15.87 17.04 19.32
CA SER A 111 15.11 17.74 18.30
C SER A 111 14.90 16.83 17.09
N PHE A 112 13.84 17.10 16.33
CA PHE A 112 13.47 16.34 15.14
C PHE A 112 13.43 17.29 13.93
N PRO A 113 13.96 16.89 12.76
CA PRO A 113 13.81 17.69 11.56
C PRO A 113 12.32 17.80 11.18
N ARG A 114 11.86 19.03 10.97
CA ARG A 114 10.48 19.28 10.56
C ARG A 114 10.26 18.80 9.12
N VAL A 115 9.14 18.12 8.90
CA VAL A 115 8.62 17.77 7.57
C VAL A 115 7.11 17.98 7.59
N VAL A 116 6.52 18.27 6.45
CA VAL A 116 5.07 18.34 6.26
C VAL A 116 4.58 17.04 5.63
N LEU A 117 3.74 16.30 6.33
CA LEU A 117 3.09 15.07 5.85
C LEU A 117 1.66 15.40 5.45
N LYS A 118 1.50 15.94 4.24
CA LYS A 118 0.19 16.31 3.70
C LYS A 118 -0.61 15.04 3.45
N SER A 119 -1.63 14.81 4.26
CA SER A 119 -2.43 13.59 4.19
C SER A 119 -3.82 13.86 3.62
N VAL A 120 -4.38 12.87 2.92
CA VAL A 120 -5.76 12.85 2.42
C VAL A 120 -6.38 11.47 2.65
N LEU A 121 -7.70 11.43 2.85
CA LEU A 121 -8.47 10.20 3.00
C LEU A 121 -9.11 9.80 1.67
N THR A 122 -9.14 8.51 1.34
CA THR A 122 -9.85 8.01 0.13
C THR A 122 -11.36 8.00 0.29
N ARG A 123 -11.86 8.00 1.52
CA ARG A 123 -13.28 8.13 1.86
C ARG A 123 -13.44 8.68 3.28
N ASN A 124 -14.57 9.34 3.51
CA ASN A 124 -14.94 9.93 4.82
C ASN A 124 -16.25 9.39 5.38
N SER A 125 -16.87 8.42 4.69
CA SER A 125 -18.16 7.83 5.01
C SER A 125 -18.17 6.33 4.73
N ASN A 126 -19.23 5.68 5.17
CA ASN A 126 -19.57 4.29 4.91
C ASN A 126 -21.00 4.19 4.34
N TYR A 127 -21.37 3.00 3.89
CA TYR A 127 -22.72 2.61 3.49
C TYR A 127 -23.77 3.03 4.52
N GLU A 128 -23.47 2.87 5.81
CA GLU A 128 -24.37 3.22 6.91
C GLU A 128 -24.78 4.70 6.94
N ASN A 129 -24.01 5.60 6.29
CA ASN A 129 -24.35 7.02 6.23
C ASN A 129 -25.43 7.36 5.19
N ASP A 130 -25.57 6.55 4.14
CA ASP A 130 -26.61 6.69 3.11
C ASP A 130 -27.00 5.31 2.56
N PRO A 131 -27.73 4.51 3.35
CA PRO A 131 -28.10 3.15 2.94
C PRO A 131 -29.15 3.12 1.82
N SER A 132 -29.83 4.25 1.59
CA SER A 132 -30.87 4.48 0.57
C SER A 132 -30.33 4.83 -0.81
N SER A 133 -29.02 5.08 -0.96
CA SER A 133 -28.40 5.41 -2.23
C SER A 133 -28.74 4.38 -3.32
N GLU A 134 -29.08 4.85 -4.52
CA GLU A 134 -29.32 4.00 -5.70
C GLU A 134 -28.10 3.13 -6.03
N ASP A 135 -26.90 3.67 -5.82
CA ASP A 135 -25.64 2.96 -5.98
C ASP A 135 -24.77 3.11 -4.70
N PRO A 136 -25.01 2.27 -3.68
CA PRO A 136 -24.36 2.41 -2.37
C PRO A 136 -22.85 2.14 -2.42
N ASN A 137 -22.33 1.65 -3.53
CA ASN A 137 -20.92 1.30 -3.70
C ASN A 137 -20.15 2.36 -4.50
N ALA A 138 -20.82 3.32 -5.16
CA ALA A 138 -20.21 4.28 -6.06
C ALA A 138 -19.01 5.03 -5.46
N ALA A 139 -19.12 5.50 -4.22
CA ALA A 139 -18.05 6.24 -3.54
C ALA A 139 -16.90 5.36 -3.03
N TYR A 140 -17.08 4.03 -3.05
CA TYR A 140 -16.20 3.09 -2.32
C TYR A 140 -15.60 2.01 -3.23
N ARG A 141 -16.03 1.90 -4.49
CA ARG A 141 -15.44 0.98 -5.48
C ARG A 141 -13.95 1.21 -5.61
N LEU A 142 -13.21 0.12 -5.66
CA LEU A 142 -11.77 0.16 -5.80
C LEU A 142 -11.38 0.62 -7.21
N TYR A 143 -12.07 0.10 -8.23
CA TYR A 143 -11.81 0.34 -9.65
C TYR A 143 -12.76 1.37 -10.25
N ASP A 144 -12.38 1.90 -11.42
CA ASP A 144 -13.25 2.80 -12.19
C ASP A 144 -14.48 2.06 -12.69
N PHE A 145 -15.59 2.79 -12.85
CA PHE A 145 -16.88 2.21 -13.23
C PHE A 145 -17.68 3.23 -14.06
N PRO A 146 -18.56 2.79 -14.98
CA PRO A 146 -19.43 3.70 -15.69
C PRO A 146 -20.50 4.25 -14.75
N ASP A 147 -20.79 5.54 -14.88
CA ASP A 147 -22.01 6.10 -14.31
C ASP A 147 -23.23 5.43 -14.97
N PRO A 148 -24.15 4.81 -14.21
CA PRO A 148 -25.28 4.08 -14.79
C PRO A 148 -26.23 4.93 -15.64
N LYS A 149 -26.29 6.24 -15.40
CA LYS A 149 -27.22 7.16 -16.09
C LYS A 149 -26.60 7.73 -17.36
N THR A 150 -25.31 8.02 -17.33
CA THR A 150 -24.62 8.73 -18.42
C THR A 150 -23.65 7.86 -19.21
N GLY A 151 -23.27 6.68 -18.69
CA GLY A 151 -22.21 5.82 -19.23
C GLY A 151 -20.79 6.39 -19.08
N VAL A 152 -20.65 7.61 -18.56
CA VAL A 152 -19.35 8.27 -18.38
C VAL A 152 -18.57 7.54 -17.29
N ARG A 153 -17.30 7.19 -17.58
CA ARG A 153 -16.44 6.53 -16.61
C ARG A 153 -16.17 7.45 -15.41
N ARG A 154 -16.56 6.99 -14.22
CA ARG A 154 -16.26 7.57 -12.92
C ARG A 154 -15.03 6.90 -12.32
N LYS A 155 -14.28 7.70 -11.56
CA LYS A 155 -13.04 7.27 -10.93
C LYS A 155 -13.32 6.49 -9.66
N GLY A 156 -12.74 5.31 -9.53
CA GLY A 156 -12.68 4.55 -8.29
C GLY A 156 -11.57 5.02 -7.37
N ARG A 157 -11.42 4.36 -6.22
CA ARG A 157 -10.40 4.72 -5.22
C ARG A 157 -8.99 4.66 -5.76
N LEU A 158 -8.62 3.69 -6.61
CA LEU A 158 -7.25 3.59 -7.13
C LEU A 158 -6.89 4.78 -8.04
N SER A 159 -7.80 5.21 -8.90
CA SER A 159 -7.60 6.39 -9.75
C SER A 159 -7.51 7.67 -8.92
N PHE A 160 -8.39 7.81 -7.91
CA PHE A 160 -8.29 8.92 -6.96
C PHE A 160 -6.93 8.94 -6.25
N ILE A 161 -6.46 7.80 -5.73
CA ILE A 161 -5.16 7.69 -5.07
C ILE A 161 -4.03 8.15 -6.02
N ASN A 162 -4.05 7.70 -7.27
CA ASN A 162 -3.04 8.07 -8.27
C ASN A 162 -3.04 9.59 -8.56
N GLU A 163 -4.21 10.24 -8.60
CA GLU A 163 -4.30 11.70 -8.76
C GLU A 163 -3.64 12.49 -7.65
N GLN A 164 -3.61 11.95 -6.43
CA GLN A 164 -2.93 12.59 -5.32
C GLN A 164 -1.41 12.55 -5.48
N LYS A 165 -0.86 11.73 -6.38
CA LYS A 165 0.60 11.54 -6.57
C LYS A 165 1.33 11.24 -5.25
N PRO A 166 0.86 10.26 -4.44
CA PRO A 166 1.40 10.04 -3.11
C PRO A 166 2.82 9.48 -3.14
N HIS A 167 3.60 9.83 -2.12
CA HIS A 167 4.85 9.15 -1.81
C HIS A 167 4.58 7.83 -1.09
N LEU A 168 3.62 7.86 -0.16
CA LEU A 168 3.20 6.72 0.64
C LEU A 168 1.67 6.60 0.63
N VAL A 169 1.20 5.36 0.50
CA VAL A 169 -0.20 4.99 0.73
C VAL A 169 -0.26 4.03 1.89
N LEU A 170 -0.97 4.43 2.95
CA LEU A 170 -1.30 3.57 4.08
C LEU A 170 -2.69 2.97 3.82
N SER A 171 -2.75 1.68 3.52
CA SER A 171 -4.02 0.96 3.38
C SER A 171 -4.31 0.17 4.65
N LEU A 172 -5.50 0.37 5.23
CA LEU A 172 -5.91 -0.21 6.50
C LEU A 172 -7.07 -1.18 6.33
N HIS A 173 -6.86 -2.42 6.76
CA HIS A 173 -7.78 -3.54 6.67
C HIS A 173 -7.77 -4.38 7.96
N LEU A 174 -8.73 -5.29 8.10
CA LEU A 174 -8.81 -6.27 9.18
C LEU A 174 -9.02 -7.68 8.64
N ASN A 175 -8.43 -8.65 9.34
CA ASN A 175 -8.64 -10.06 9.02
C ASN A 175 -9.67 -10.73 9.94
N PRO A 176 -10.36 -11.78 9.47
CA PRO A 176 -10.99 -12.76 10.35
C PRO A 176 -9.96 -13.77 10.86
N ALA A 177 -9.92 -14.03 12.17
CA ALA A 177 -9.00 -15.01 12.74
C ALA A 177 -9.61 -16.41 12.65
N GLY A 178 -8.89 -17.34 12.01
CA GLY A 178 -9.22 -18.76 12.05
C GLY A 178 -8.99 -19.39 13.43
N LYS A 179 -9.37 -20.67 13.56
CA LYS A 179 -9.17 -21.46 14.78
C LYS A 179 -7.68 -21.46 15.17
N GLY A 180 -7.37 -21.14 16.42
CA GLY A 180 -6.01 -21.09 16.95
C GLY A 180 -5.16 -19.87 16.55
N GLN A 181 -5.63 -19.01 15.64
CA GLN A 181 -4.87 -17.82 15.24
C GLN A 181 -4.90 -16.76 16.35
N LYS A 182 -3.73 -16.33 16.83
CA LYS A 182 -3.57 -15.46 18.01
C LYS A 182 -3.95 -13.98 17.79
N GLY A 183 -4.38 -13.60 16.60
CA GLY A 183 -4.58 -12.18 16.22
C GLY A 183 -3.24 -11.48 15.92
N GLY A 184 -3.24 -10.15 15.95
CA GLY A 184 -2.08 -9.30 15.64
C GLY A 184 -2.19 -8.62 14.29
N MET A 185 -1.06 -8.27 13.69
CA MET A 185 -1.01 -7.45 12.47
C MET A 185 -0.27 -8.17 11.36
N ALA A 186 -0.67 -8.01 10.09
CA ALA A 186 0.05 -8.55 8.94
C ALA A 186 0.20 -7.51 7.83
N ALA A 187 1.21 -7.68 6.98
CA ALA A 187 1.31 -6.95 5.73
C ALA A 187 0.58 -7.71 4.62
N VAL A 188 0.08 -7.01 3.60
CA VAL A 188 -0.32 -7.64 2.33
C VAL A 188 0.67 -7.22 1.25
N LEU A 189 1.22 -8.19 0.53
CA LEU A 189 2.31 -8.01 -0.42
C LEU A 189 2.00 -8.64 -1.77
N THR A 190 2.79 -8.28 -2.77
CA THR A 190 2.83 -8.97 -4.05
C THR A 190 4.27 -8.96 -4.58
N PRO A 191 4.74 -10.05 -5.21
CA PRO A 191 6.02 -10.04 -5.90
C PRO A 191 6.06 -9.05 -7.07
N GLY A 192 7.25 -8.77 -7.60
CA GLY A 192 7.46 -7.99 -8.81
C GLY A 192 7.48 -8.84 -10.07
N TYR A 193 7.63 -8.17 -11.23
CA TYR A 193 7.69 -8.80 -12.55
C TYR A 193 8.71 -9.96 -12.62
N LYS A 194 9.86 -9.83 -11.95
CA LYS A 194 10.93 -10.84 -11.98
C LYS A 194 10.47 -12.19 -11.42
N THR A 195 9.75 -12.18 -10.30
CA THR A 195 9.24 -13.40 -9.66
C THR A 195 8.14 -14.02 -10.51
N PHE A 196 7.19 -13.21 -11.01
CA PHE A 196 6.16 -13.72 -11.91
C PHE A 196 6.73 -14.28 -13.22
N HIS A 197 7.71 -13.60 -13.82
CA HIS A 197 8.38 -14.08 -15.03
C HIS A 197 9.13 -15.40 -14.80
N LEU A 198 9.72 -15.59 -13.61
CA LEU A 198 10.29 -16.89 -13.22
C LEU A 198 9.22 -17.98 -13.21
N LEU A 199 8.06 -17.70 -12.61
CA LEU A 199 6.93 -18.63 -12.53
C LEU A 199 6.35 -18.95 -13.92
N LYS A 200 6.21 -17.95 -14.79
CA LYS A 200 5.90 -18.15 -16.22
C LYS A 200 6.92 -19.05 -16.90
N SER A 201 8.21 -18.82 -16.68
CA SER A 201 9.27 -19.64 -17.27
C SER A 201 9.25 -21.09 -16.75
N ILE A 202 8.84 -21.31 -15.50
CA ILE A 202 8.61 -22.66 -14.95
C ILE A 202 7.37 -23.29 -15.59
N SER A 203 6.29 -22.54 -15.74
CA SER A 203 5.08 -22.99 -16.45
C SER A 203 5.37 -23.36 -17.91
N GLU A 204 6.34 -22.71 -18.56
CA GLU A 204 6.80 -23.07 -19.92
C GLU A 204 7.91 -24.15 -19.96
N ASP A 205 8.24 -24.79 -18.85
CA ASP A 205 9.33 -25.78 -18.71
C ASP A 205 10.73 -25.25 -19.07
N LYS A 206 10.92 -23.93 -19.13
CA LYS A 206 12.21 -23.27 -19.40
C LYS A 206 13.08 -23.12 -18.15
N LYS A 207 12.50 -23.26 -16.96
CA LYS A 207 13.19 -23.19 -15.65
C LYS A 207 12.69 -24.29 -14.72
N LYS A 208 13.56 -24.74 -13.82
CA LYS A 208 13.23 -25.81 -12.85
C LYS A 208 12.44 -25.24 -11.66
N PRO A 209 11.42 -25.94 -11.13
CA PRO A 209 10.66 -25.51 -9.95
C PRO A 209 11.48 -25.09 -8.73
N LYS A 210 12.63 -25.74 -8.52
CA LYS A 210 13.55 -25.49 -7.39
C LYS A 210 13.93 -24.00 -7.27
N SER A 211 14.06 -23.26 -8.37
CA SER A 211 14.43 -21.84 -8.32
C SER A 211 13.37 -20.96 -7.65
N PHE A 212 12.10 -21.34 -7.69
CA PHE A 212 11.04 -20.66 -6.95
C PHE A 212 10.91 -21.22 -5.53
N LEU A 213 10.95 -22.54 -5.37
CA LEU A 213 10.74 -23.21 -4.08
C LEU A 213 11.84 -22.90 -3.04
N SER A 214 13.02 -22.45 -3.47
CA SER A 214 14.08 -21.96 -2.57
C SER A 214 13.97 -20.47 -2.26
N SER A 215 13.03 -19.75 -2.87
CA SER A 215 12.82 -18.32 -2.65
C SER A 215 11.91 -18.09 -1.44
N PRO A 216 12.04 -16.93 -0.76
CA PRO A 216 11.14 -16.59 0.33
C PRO A 216 9.68 -16.61 -0.12
N TRP A 217 9.39 -16.15 -1.35
CA TRP A 217 8.03 -16.09 -1.93
C TRP A 217 7.25 -17.41 -1.91
N SER A 218 7.94 -18.56 -1.94
CA SER A 218 7.28 -19.87 -1.95
C SER A 218 6.47 -20.17 -0.69
N ASP A 219 6.83 -19.60 0.45
CA ASP A 219 6.09 -19.75 1.70
C ASP A 219 4.88 -18.83 1.81
N TRP A 220 4.72 -17.90 0.86
CA TRP A 220 3.77 -16.79 0.95
C TRP A 220 2.68 -16.85 -0.13
N MET A 221 3.02 -17.31 -1.33
CA MET A 221 2.08 -17.44 -2.46
C MET A 221 1.26 -18.72 -2.34
N VAL A 222 0.45 -18.83 -1.28
CA VAL A 222 -0.39 -20.00 -0.99
C VAL A 222 -1.78 -19.52 -0.57
N PHE A 223 -2.80 -19.83 -1.37
CA PHE A 223 -4.16 -19.35 -1.12
C PHE A 223 -5.23 -20.45 -1.29
N VAL A 224 -4.98 -21.49 -2.09
CA VAL A 224 -5.77 -22.73 -2.15
C VAL A 224 -5.14 -23.79 -1.26
N ALA A 225 -5.86 -24.21 -0.22
CA ALA A 225 -5.34 -25.11 0.82
C ALA A 225 -4.86 -26.48 0.30
N ASN A 226 -5.47 -26.99 -0.77
CA ASN A 226 -5.17 -28.32 -1.33
C ASN A 226 -4.22 -28.27 -2.54
N TRP A 227 -3.67 -27.10 -2.86
CA TRP A 227 -2.68 -26.94 -3.92
C TRP A 227 -1.29 -26.83 -3.31
N SER A 228 -0.29 -27.36 -4.01
CA SER A 228 1.11 -27.14 -3.67
C SER A 228 1.47 -25.65 -3.76
N LYS A 229 2.58 -25.27 -3.13
CA LYS A 229 3.16 -23.92 -3.21
C LYS A 229 3.39 -23.49 -4.66
N LEU A 230 3.83 -24.42 -5.50
CA LEU A 230 4.11 -24.13 -6.90
C LEU A 230 2.83 -23.92 -7.71
N GLU A 231 1.82 -24.76 -7.52
CA GLU A 231 0.54 -24.64 -8.23
C GLU A 231 -0.15 -23.30 -7.93
N ASN A 232 -0.20 -22.90 -6.66
CA ASN A 232 -0.70 -21.59 -6.26
C ASN A 232 0.06 -20.46 -6.97
N ALA A 233 1.40 -20.47 -6.87
CA ALA A 233 2.23 -19.42 -7.43
C ALA A 233 2.16 -19.35 -8.97
N VAL A 234 2.03 -20.50 -9.64
CA VAL A 234 1.84 -20.55 -11.10
C VAL A 234 0.50 -19.93 -11.47
N ALA A 235 -0.60 -20.25 -10.79
CA ALA A 235 -1.90 -19.64 -11.06
C ALA A 235 -1.89 -18.13 -10.83
N ASP A 236 -1.22 -17.66 -9.78
CA ASP A 236 -0.97 -16.23 -9.56
C ASP A 236 -0.23 -15.56 -10.72
N ALA A 237 0.77 -16.23 -11.30
CA ALA A 237 1.48 -15.73 -12.48
C ALA A 237 0.59 -15.70 -13.72
N TRP A 238 -0.33 -16.65 -13.88
CA TRP A 238 -1.31 -16.63 -14.95
C TRP A 238 -2.25 -15.44 -14.85
N ILE A 239 -2.78 -15.18 -13.65
CA ILE A 239 -3.63 -14.02 -13.36
C ILE A 239 -2.85 -12.73 -13.63
N TYR A 240 -1.59 -12.67 -13.18
CA TYR A 240 -0.73 -11.51 -13.39
C TYR A 240 -0.48 -11.20 -14.87
N PHE A 241 -0.16 -12.19 -15.72
CA PHE A 241 0.15 -11.92 -17.14
C PHE A 241 -1.08 -11.82 -18.03
N HIS A 242 -2.10 -12.64 -17.79
CA HIS A 242 -3.19 -12.84 -18.75
C HIS A 242 -4.53 -12.30 -18.27
N GLY A 243 -4.68 -12.04 -16.97
CA GLY A 243 -5.99 -11.77 -16.38
C GLY A 243 -6.88 -13.02 -16.34
N TYR A 244 -6.32 -14.22 -16.54
CA TYR A 244 -7.03 -15.49 -16.42
C TYR A 244 -6.34 -16.35 -15.38
N TRP A 245 -7.13 -17.19 -14.70
CA TRP A 245 -6.57 -18.31 -13.96
C TRP A 245 -5.94 -19.33 -14.92
N SER A 246 -5.05 -20.16 -14.40
CA SER A 246 -4.64 -21.36 -15.13
C SER A 246 -5.66 -22.47 -14.94
N ASP A 247 -5.69 -23.40 -15.90
CA ASP A 247 -6.27 -24.71 -15.67
C ASP A 247 -5.46 -25.48 -14.58
N LYS A 248 -5.95 -26.67 -14.20
CA LYS A 248 -5.29 -27.51 -13.20
C LYS A 248 -3.87 -27.94 -13.59
N SER A 249 -3.53 -27.93 -14.89
CA SER A 249 -2.17 -28.28 -15.34
C SER A 249 -1.18 -27.15 -15.09
N GLY A 250 -1.65 -25.91 -14.92
CA GLY A 250 -0.81 -24.73 -14.84
C GLY A 250 -0.17 -24.36 -16.17
N LYS A 251 -0.60 -24.95 -17.30
CA LYS A 251 -0.01 -24.78 -18.64
C LYS A 251 -0.90 -24.01 -19.62
N LYS A 252 -2.19 -23.87 -19.33
CA LYS A 252 -3.16 -23.17 -20.17
C LYS A 252 -4.04 -22.25 -19.33
N ALA A 253 -4.60 -21.22 -19.95
CA ALA A 253 -5.61 -20.39 -19.32
C ALA A 253 -6.93 -21.17 -19.14
N ASP A 254 -7.56 -21.02 -17.99
CA ASP A 254 -8.95 -21.38 -17.75
C ASP A 254 -9.83 -20.22 -18.24
N LEU A 255 -10.44 -20.38 -19.42
CA LEU A 255 -11.16 -19.31 -20.11
C LEU A 255 -12.47 -18.92 -19.41
N ASP A 256 -12.97 -19.77 -18.51
CA ASP A 256 -14.17 -19.50 -17.70
C ASP A 256 -13.84 -18.65 -16.46
N LYS A 257 -12.55 -18.45 -16.16
CA LYS A 257 -12.06 -17.73 -14.99
C LYS A 257 -11.26 -16.50 -15.37
N PHE A 258 -11.96 -15.54 -15.96
CA PHE A 258 -11.42 -14.23 -16.29
C PHE A 258 -11.54 -13.26 -15.10
N GLU A 259 -10.43 -12.62 -14.75
CA GLU A 259 -10.33 -11.61 -13.68
C GLU A 259 -10.25 -10.19 -14.23
N GLY A 260 -9.98 -10.02 -15.53
CA GLY A 260 -9.85 -8.72 -16.17
C GLY A 260 -8.42 -8.30 -16.50
N TYR A 261 -8.30 -7.30 -17.39
CA TYR A 261 -7.04 -6.62 -17.67
C TYR A 261 -6.92 -5.39 -16.76
N ARG A 262 -6.47 -5.63 -15.53
CA ARG A 262 -6.41 -4.67 -14.42
C ARG A 262 -5.82 -3.30 -14.78
N GLN A 263 -4.83 -3.22 -15.66
CA GLN A 263 -4.20 -1.96 -16.05
C GLN A 263 -5.16 -1.01 -16.78
N ASN A 264 -6.27 -1.52 -17.32
CA ASN A 264 -7.27 -0.74 -18.06
C ASN A 264 -8.56 -0.48 -17.24
N MET A 265 -8.61 -0.97 -16.00
CA MET A 265 -9.71 -0.79 -15.05
C MET A 265 -9.56 0.47 -14.18
N VAL A 266 -8.48 1.24 -14.38
CA VAL A 266 -8.16 2.46 -13.64
C VAL A 266 -7.68 3.56 -14.60
N THR A 267 -7.85 4.80 -14.21
CA THR A 267 -7.42 5.99 -14.96
C THR A 267 -6.03 6.40 -14.49
N TRP A 268 -5.04 6.29 -15.38
CA TRP A 268 -3.63 6.58 -15.15
C TRP A 268 -2.84 6.52 -16.47
N LYS A 269 -1.60 7.04 -16.47
CA LYS A 269 -0.77 7.10 -17.68
C LYS A 269 -0.30 5.74 -18.23
N TYR A 270 -0.48 4.68 -17.44
CA TYR A 270 0.00 3.34 -17.79
C TYR A 270 -1.10 2.44 -18.37
N ALA A 271 -2.34 2.94 -18.48
CA ALA A 271 -3.38 2.26 -19.22
C ALA A 271 -2.99 2.15 -20.69
N ASP A 272 -3.47 1.09 -21.34
CA ASP A 272 -3.24 0.86 -22.75
C ASP A 272 -4.05 1.85 -23.62
N ASP A 273 -3.59 2.04 -24.86
CA ASP A 273 -4.19 3.00 -25.79
C ASP A 273 -5.69 2.73 -26.05
N LYS A 274 -6.40 3.75 -26.52
CA LYS A 274 -7.79 3.60 -26.99
C LYS A 274 -7.91 2.43 -27.98
N ASN A 275 -9.04 1.72 -27.92
CA ASN A 275 -9.35 0.53 -28.72
C ASN A 275 -8.50 -0.70 -28.38
N TRP A 276 -7.84 -0.74 -27.22
CA TRP A 276 -7.18 -1.94 -26.74
C TRP A 276 -8.14 -3.14 -26.63
N GLU A 277 -9.43 -2.87 -26.41
CA GLU A 277 -10.48 -3.88 -26.36
C GLU A 277 -10.57 -4.69 -27.66
N ASN A 278 -10.37 -4.04 -28.81
CA ASN A 278 -10.36 -4.70 -30.12
C ASN A 278 -9.16 -5.64 -30.25
N LYS A 279 -7.98 -5.22 -29.76
CA LYS A 279 -6.78 -6.05 -29.72
C LYS A 279 -6.98 -7.28 -28.82
N ALA A 280 -7.63 -7.08 -27.66
CA ALA A 280 -7.93 -8.17 -26.73
C ALA A 280 -8.95 -9.17 -27.30
N LYS A 281 -10.01 -8.69 -27.97
CA LYS A 281 -11.02 -9.53 -28.64
C LYS A 281 -10.45 -10.32 -29.81
N ALA A 282 -9.53 -9.72 -30.58
CA ALA A 282 -8.91 -10.38 -31.73
C ALA A 282 -8.11 -11.63 -31.34
N GLY A 283 -7.64 -11.74 -30.09
CA GLY A 283 -7.04 -12.96 -29.55
C GLY A 283 -5.80 -13.40 -30.33
N GLY A 284 -4.68 -12.70 -30.17
CA GLY A 284 -3.44 -12.97 -30.88
C GLY A 284 -2.19 -12.97 -30.00
N LYS A 285 -1.02 -12.84 -30.64
CA LYS A 285 0.23 -12.52 -29.94
C LYS A 285 0.16 -11.08 -29.41
N GLY A 286 0.76 -10.83 -28.24
CA GLY A 286 0.74 -9.51 -27.61
C GLY A 286 0.40 -9.55 -26.12
N PRO A 287 0.15 -8.37 -25.51
CA PRO A 287 -0.15 -8.25 -24.07
C PRO A 287 -1.50 -8.85 -23.65
N TYR A 288 -2.37 -9.20 -24.61
CA TYR A 288 -3.68 -9.82 -24.38
C TYR A 288 -3.73 -11.30 -24.77
N SER A 289 -2.56 -11.92 -25.03
CA SER A 289 -2.54 -13.33 -25.41
C SER A 289 -3.02 -14.21 -24.27
N LYS A 290 -3.85 -15.21 -24.60
CA LYS A 290 -4.36 -16.24 -23.68
C LYS A 290 -3.37 -17.39 -23.44
N THR A 291 -2.14 -17.27 -23.94
CA THR A 291 -1.08 -18.28 -23.81
C THR A 291 0.24 -17.64 -23.42
N HIS A 292 1.06 -18.35 -22.63
CA HIS A 292 2.39 -17.87 -22.28
C HIS A 292 3.29 -17.64 -23.50
N SER A 293 3.22 -18.51 -24.52
CA SER A 293 4.04 -18.43 -25.72
C SER A 293 3.67 -17.27 -26.65
N GLY A 294 2.38 -16.88 -26.66
CA GLY A 294 1.91 -15.74 -27.43
C GLY A 294 2.00 -14.41 -26.67
N PHE A 295 2.16 -14.45 -25.36
CA PHE A 295 2.20 -13.25 -24.53
C PHE A 295 3.52 -12.49 -24.67
N SER A 296 3.41 -11.18 -24.85
CA SER A 296 4.53 -10.23 -24.76
C SER A 296 4.19 -9.10 -23.79
N ALA A 297 5.11 -8.80 -22.90
CA ALA A 297 5.00 -7.74 -21.90
C ALA A 297 5.32 -6.37 -22.55
N GLU A 298 4.43 -5.93 -23.43
CA GLU A 298 4.53 -4.69 -24.23
C GLU A 298 3.52 -3.64 -23.76
N GLY A 299 3.91 -2.37 -23.80
CA GLY A 299 3.06 -1.24 -23.40
C GLY A 299 3.53 -0.58 -22.10
N ALA A 300 2.99 0.61 -21.81
CA ALA A 300 3.46 1.47 -20.72
C ALA A 300 3.38 0.79 -19.34
N PHE A 301 2.32 0.04 -19.08
CA PHE A 301 2.19 -0.76 -17.86
C PHE A 301 3.33 -1.76 -17.70
N TRP A 302 3.63 -2.53 -18.74
CA TRP A 302 4.64 -3.58 -18.66
C TRP A 302 6.07 -3.02 -18.58
N GLU A 303 6.36 -1.91 -19.25
CA GLU A 303 7.64 -1.22 -19.08
C GLU A 303 7.83 -0.71 -17.65
N ARG A 304 6.78 -0.18 -17.02
CA ARG A 304 6.80 0.17 -15.60
C ARG A 304 7.09 -1.06 -14.73
N GLU A 305 6.36 -2.16 -14.94
CA GLU A 305 6.50 -3.40 -14.16
C GLU A 305 7.91 -4.00 -14.23
N LYS A 306 8.57 -3.89 -15.39
CA LYS A 306 9.97 -4.32 -15.61
C LYS A 306 10.99 -3.35 -15.00
N GLY A 307 10.58 -2.13 -14.65
CA GLY A 307 11.44 -1.05 -14.19
C GLY A 307 12.15 -1.32 -12.85
N LYS A 308 13.30 -0.65 -12.66
CA LYS A 308 14.07 -0.71 -11.41
C LYS A 308 13.26 -0.23 -10.20
N LYS A 309 12.40 0.78 -10.40
CA LYS A 309 11.58 1.37 -9.33
C LYS A 309 10.53 0.38 -8.81
N GLU A 310 9.93 -0.44 -9.67
CA GLU A 310 9.06 -1.55 -9.27
C GLU A 310 9.83 -2.66 -8.55
N THR A 311 11.05 -2.98 -9.02
CA THR A 311 11.93 -3.93 -8.32
C THR A 311 12.23 -3.43 -6.91
N TRP A 312 12.55 -2.16 -6.70
CA TRP A 312 12.81 -1.60 -5.37
C TRP A 312 11.60 -1.60 -4.45
N ARG A 313 10.40 -1.41 -5.01
CA ARG A 313 9.14 -1.42 -4.26
C ARG A 313 8.75 -2.81 -3.78
N ARG A 314 8.98 -3.84 -4.59
CA ARG A 314 8.38 -5.17 -4.39
C ARG A 314 9.37 -6.33 -4.28
N GLU A 315 10.64 -6.17 -4.64
CA GLU A 315 11.62 -7.25 -4.62
C GLU A 315 12.80 -6.93 -3.68
N GLY A 316 13.34 -7.97 -3.04
CA GLY A 316 14.48 -7.83 -2.11
C GLY A 316 14.20 -6.84 -0.97
N GLY A 317 15.13 -5.93 -0.70
CA GLY A 317 14.97 -4.89 0.32
C GLY A 317 15.42 -5.30 1.72
N ARG A 318 15.17 -4.44 2.71
CA ARG A 318 15.70 -4.55 4.09
C ARG A 318 15.15 -5.73 4.89
N GLU A 319 14.05 -6.30 4.44
CA GLU A 319 13.43 -7.47 5.05
C GLU A 319 13.78 -8.77 4.28
N GLY A 320 14.62 -8.68 3.25
CA GLY A 320 15.08 -9.80 2.41
C GLY A 320 14.18 -10.12 1.21
N PHE A 321 12.93 -9.65 1.22
CA PHE A 321 11.96 -9.75 0.12
C PHE A 321 10.88 -8.66 0.26
N GLY A 322 10.03 -8.49 -0.75
CA GLY A 322 8.90 -7.56 -0.68
C GLY A 322 9.26 -6.07 -0.78
N GLY A 323 10.54 -5.73 -0.93
CA GLY A 323 11.03 -4.39 -1.20
C GLY A 323 10.68 -3.35 -0.12
N ASP A 324 10.59 -2.09 -0.52
CA ASP A 324 10.18 -1.01 0.37
C ASP A 324 8.73 -1.12 0.84
N ASN A 325 7.84 -1.75 0.07
CA ASN A 325 6.46 -1.96 0.50
C ASN A 325 6.44 -2.84 1.76
N TYR A 326 7.18 -3.96 1.76
CA TYR A 326 7.24 -4.79 2.95
C TYR A 326 7.98 -4.13 4.11
N TYR A 327 9.07 -3.41 3.83
CA TYR A 327 9.76 -2.65 4.87
C TYR A 327 8.82 -1.62 5.50
N ALA A 328 8.11 -0.81 4.71
CA ALA A 328 7.15 0.18 5.20
C ALA A 328 6.05 -0.48 6.04
N SER A 329 5.37 -1.50 5.52
CA SER A 329 4.31 -2.19 6.27
C SER A 329 4.83 -2.76 7.60
N ARG A 330 5.96 -3.49 7.55
CA ARG A 330 6.51 -4.13 8.75
C ARG A 330 7.00 -3.12 9.77
N GLU A 331 7.58 -2.02 9.31
CA GLU A 331 8.05 -0.95 10.17
C GLU A 331 6.89 -0.25 10.87
N LEU A 332 5.81 0.11 10.15
CA LEU A 332 4.61 0.70 10.77
C LEU A 332 3.99 -0.23 11.83
N MET A 333 3.94 -1.55 11.58
CA MET A 333 3.48 -2.51 12.59
C MET A 333 4.42 -2.60 13.80
N ARG A 334 5.74 -2.46 13.63
CA ARG A 334 6.69 -2.35 14.76
C ARG A 334 6.41 -1.08 15.57
N PHE A 335 6.11 0.03 14.91
CA PHE A 335 5.74 1.28 15.56
C PHE A 335 4.46 1.14 16.37
N VAL A 336 3.43 0.50 15.84
CA VAL A 336 2.19 0.21 16.60
C VAL A 336 2.47 -0.66 17.81
N GLN A 337 3.22 -1.76 17.64
CA GLN A 337 3.60 -2.63 18.74
C GLN A 337 4.39 -1.92 19.85
N PHE A 338 5.33 -1.06 19.46
CA PHE A 338 6.15 -0.31 20.39
C PHE A 338 5.34 0.79 21.07
N GLY A 339 4.59 1.56 20.29
CA GLY A 339 3.84 2.71 20.75
C GLY A 339 2.69 2.33 21.67
N LEU A 340 1.95 1.26 21.38
CA LEU A 340 0.93 0.74 22.31
C LEU A 340 1.56 0.36 23.65
N ARG A 341 2.69 -0.36 23.62
CA ARG A 341 3.38 -0.76 24.84
C ARG A 341 3.87 0.43 25.63
N GLU A 342 4.42 1.42 24.96
CA GLU A 342 4.98 2.58 25.62
C GLU A 342 3.92 3.56 26.15
N GLN A 343 2.82 3.75 25.43
CA GLN A 343 1.77 4.71 25.80
C GLN A 343 0.80 4.14 26.84
N LEU A 344 0.62 2.81 26.88
CA LEU A 344 -0.37 2.15 27.73
C LEU A 344 0.26 1.30 28.85
N LYS A 345 1.49 1.65 29.29
CA LYS A 345 2.08 0.97 30.46
C LYS A 345 1.19 1.15 31.67
N ASP A 346 1.11 0.12 32.50
CA ASP A 346 0.46 0.25 33.79
C ASP A 346 1.31 1.09 34.77
N LYS A 347 0.75 1.37 35.95
CA LYS A 347 1.43 2.16 37.01
C LYS A 347 2.71 1.51 37.52
N ASN A 348 2.87 0.20 37.33
CA ASN A 348 4.04 -0.58 37.72
C ASN A 348 5.08 -0.67 36.58
N GLY A 349 4.81 -0.03 35.44
CA GLY A 349 5.68 -0.02 34.27
C GLY A 349 5.59 -1.29 33.42
N ASN A 350 4.60 -2.16 33.63
CA ASN A 350 4.41 -3.35 32.81
C ASN A 350 3.80 -3.00 31.46
N TYR A 351 4.27 -3.71 30.44
CA TYR A 351 3.76 -3.57 29.09
C TYR A 351 2.45 -4.32 28.89
N PRO A 352 1.46 -3.73 28.20
CA PRO A 352 0.29 -4.47 27.76
C PRO A 352 0.67 -5.59 26.78
N GLU A 353 -0.14 -6.64 26.75
CA GLU A 353 -0.01 -7.69 25.74
C GLU A 353 -0.46 -7.17 24.38
N VAL A 354 0.42 -7.19 23.38
CA VAL A 354 0.09 -6.81 22.00
C VAL A 354 0.27 -8.02 21.09
N GLY A 355 -0.68 -8.20 20.16
CA GLY A 355 -0.63 -9.28 19.17
C GLY A 355 0.64 -9.24 18.32
N PRO A 356 1.14 -10.39 17.85
CA PRO A 356 2.39 -10.49 17.09
C PRO A 356 2.28 -9.79 15.71
N ILE A 357 3.43 -9.48 15.12
CA ILE A 357 3.51 -9.22 13.68
C ILE A 357 3.51 -10.56 12.98
N GLN A 358 2.42 -10.85 12.31
CA GLN A 358 2.18 -12.06 11.57
C GLN A 358 2.97 -12.09 10.27
N LYS A 359 3.04 -13.30 9.76
CA LYS A 359 3.38 -13.63 8.38
C LYS A 359 2.52 -12.79 7.40
N PRO A 360 3.10 -12.07 6.40
CA PRO A 360 2.34 -11.43 5.34
C PRO A 360 1.36 -12.33 4.58
N TYR A 361 0.35 -11.70 3.98
CA TYR A 361 -0.56 -12.27 2.99
C TYR A 361 -0.15 -11.83 1.58
N ILE A 362 -0.58 -12.58 0.56
CA ILE A 362 -0.33 -12.23 -0.84
C ILE A 362 -1.63 -11.83 -1.54
N SER A 363 -1.59 -10.72 -2.28
CA SER A 363 -2.66 -10.28 -3.18
C SER A 363 -2.07 -9.99 -4.56
N THR A 364 -2.26 -10.91 -5.49
CA THR A 364 -1.57 -10.90 -6.80
C THR A 364 -2.31 -10.12 -7.87
N TYR A 365 -3.63 -9.91 -7.73
CA TYR A 365 -4.41 -9.16 -8.69
C TYR A 365 -4.41 -7.64 -8.42
N SER A 366 -4.83 -7.22 -7.23
CA SER A 366 -5.06 -5.80 -6.96
C SER A 366 -3.78 -5.02 -6.65
N LEU A 367 -2.78 -5.63 -5.98
CA LEU A 367 -1.57 -4.91 -5.57
C LEU A 367 -0.68 -4.41 -6.72
N PRO A 368 -0.47 -5.14 -7.83
CA PRO A 368 0.30 -4.63 -8.97
C PRO A 368 -0.27 -3.33 -9.57
N THR A 369 -1.59 -3.13 -9.47
CA THR A 369 -2.30 -1.92 -9.92
C THR A 369 -2.66 -0.95 -8.81
N TYR A 370 -2.38 -1.29 -7.54
CA TYR A 370 -2.92 -0.54 -6.41
C TYR A 370 -2.47 0.92 -6.47
N THR A 371 -1.16 1.17 -6.53
CA THR A 371 -0.67 2.56 -6.55
C THR A 371 0.65 2.67 -7.26
N ASN A 372 0.94 3.87 -7.73
CA ASN A 372 2.28 4.30 -8.12
C ASN A 372 2.97 5.04 -6.97
N ALA A 373 3.11 4.36 -5.82
CA ALA A 373 3.66 4.89 -4.56
C ALA A 373 4.24 3.76 -3.69
N ILE A 374 5.02 4.07 -2.64
CA ILE A 374 5.24 3.05 -1.60
C ILE A 374 3.89 2.72 -0.98
N CYS A 375 3.54 1.43 -0.90
CA CYS A 375 2.29 1.00 -0.31
C CYS A 375 2.57 0.23 0.98
N ALA A 376 2.13 0.78 2.10
CA ALA A 376 2.05 0.08 3.37
C ALA A 376 0.62 -0.47 3.53
N PHE A 377 0.37 -1.64 2.97
CA PHE A 377 -0.91 -2.34 3.13
C PHE A 377 -0.87 -3.16 4.42
N LEU A 378 -1.76 -2.83 5.36
CA LEU A 378 -1.80 -3.38 6.70
C LEU A 378 -3.16 -4.04 6.97
N GLU A 379 -3.10 -5.32 7.29
CA GLU A 379 -4.12 -5.98 8.09
C GLU A 379 -3.81 -5.65 9.56
N ILE A 380 -4.38 -4.56 10.06
CA ILE A 380 -3.96 -3.90 11.31
C ILE A 380 -4.47 -4.58 12.58
N GLY A 381 -5.27 -5.63 12.43
CA GLY A 381 -5.85 -6.39 13.52
C GLY A 381 -6.77 -7.49 13.01
N TYR A 382 -7.35 -8.25 13.93
CA TYR A 382 -8.36 -9.26 13.61
C TYR A 382 -9.70 -8.95 14.24
N ILE A 383 -10.76 -8.84 13.42
CA ILE A 383 -12.07 -8.31 13.86
C ILE A 383 -12.72 -9.15 14.98
N ASN A 384 -12.47 -10.45 14.98
CA ASN A 384 -13.01 -11.41 15.95
C ASN A 384 -12.04 -11.69 17.12
N ARG A 385 -11.03 -10.83 17.34
CA ARG A 385 -10.13 -10.89 18.49
C ARG A 385 -10.33 -9.67 19.38
N SER A 386 -10.87 -9.90 20.57
CA SER A 386 -11.20 -8.87 21.55
C SER A 386 -10.00 -7.97 21.89
N ARG A 387 -8.81 -8.55 22.08
CA ARG A 387 -7.57 -7.78 22.32
C ARG A 387 -7.28 -6.81 21.18
N ASP A 388 -7.36 -7.27 19.94
CA ASP A 388 -7.04 -6.42 18.78
C ASP A 388 -8.11 -5.33 18.63
N MET A 389 -9.39 -5.69 18.76
CA MET A 389 -10.49 -4.72 18.72
C MET A 389 -10.40 -3.69 19.81
N LYS A 390 -10.08 -4.07 21.05
CA LYS A 390 -9.83 -3.12 22.14
C LYS A 390 -8.83 -2.03 21.72
N TYR A 391 -7.71 -2.41 21.10
CA TYR A 391 -6.73 -1.42 20.65
C TYR A 391 -7.22 -0.56 19.49
N LEU A 392 -8.01 -1.11 18.58
CA LEU A 392 -8.52 -0.36 17.41
C LEU A 392 -9.77 0.48 17.71
N THR A 393 -10.48 0.19 18.80
CA THR A 393 -11.71 0.90 19.20
C THR A 393 -11.49 1.80 20.40
N GLU A 394 -10.96 1.29 21.51
CA GLU A 394 -10.79 2.01 22.78
C GLU A 394 -9.45 2.75 22.85
N ASN A 395 -8.36 2.16 22.32
CA ASN A 395 -7.02 2.76 22.28
C ASN A 395 -6.61 3.22 20.88
N ARG A 396 -7.60 3.62 20.07
CA ARG A 396 -7.42 3.99 18.67
C ARG A 396 -6.43 5.14 18.51
N LYS A 397 -6.45 6.11 19.43
CA LYS A 397 -5.57 7.28 19.41
C LYS A 397 -4.11 6.86 19.52
N GLU A 398 -3.77 5.92 20.41
CA GLU A 398 -2.42 5.42 20.58
C GLU A 398 -1.93 4.66 19.33
N VAL A 399 -2.81 3.91 18.67
CA VAL A 399 -2.52 3.27 17.38
C VAL A 399 -2.27 4.32 16.30
N ALA A 400 -3.13 5.34 16.21
CA ALA A 400 -3.02 6.41 15.23
C ALA A 400 -1.74 7.22 15.38
N ILE A 401 -1.38 7.60 16.62
CA ILE A 401 -0.11 8.25 16.94
C ILE A 401 1.06 7.36 16.50
N SER A 402 1.01 6.06 16.81
CA SER A 402 2.09 5.13 16.46
C SER A 402 2.28 5.02 14.94
N LEU A 403 1.18 4.93 14.18
CA LEU A 403 1.21 4.91 12.72
C LEU A 403 1.78 6.22 12.16
N ALA A 404 1.32 7.38 12.65
CA ALA A 404 1.77 8.68 12.16
C ALA A 404 3.27 8.93 12.47
N VAL A 405 3.74 8.56 13.66
CA VAL A 405 5.17 8.60 14.02
C VAL A 405 5.98 7.62 13.18
N GLY A 406 5.45 6.43 12.91
CA GLY A 406 6.08 5.47 12.00
C GLY A 406 6.21 6.02 10.58
N ILE A 407 5.17 6.68 10.05
CA ILE A 407 5.19 7.35 8.76
C ILE A 407 6.30 8.42 8.75
N TYR A 408 6.35 9.29 9.77
CA TYR A 408 7.44 10.26 9.90
C TYR A 408 8.82 9.59 9.84
N SER A 409 9.02 8.49 10.57
CA SER A 409 10.28 7.75 10.57
C SER A 409 10.63 7.16 9.20
N LEU A 410 9.67 6.84 8.33
CA LEU A 410 9.96 6.39 6.96
C LEU A 410 10.52 7.52 6.10
N PHE A 411 10.17 8.78 6.37
CA PHE A 411 10.67 9.96 5.62
C PHE A 411 11.96 10.53 6.21
N SER A 412 11.95 10.82 7.50
CA SER A 412 13.04 11.53 8.16
C SER A 412 14.08 10.59 8.78
N GLY A 413 13.68 9.35 9.09
CA GLY A 413 14.42 8.50 10.01
C GLY A 413 14.23 8.98 11.44
N MET A 414 14.50 8.09 12.41
CA MET A 414 14.42 8.42 13.82
C MET A 414 15.25 7.41 14.62
N GLU A 415 16.05 7.88 15.56
CA GLU A 415 16.71 7.04 16.54
C GLU A 415 15.69 6.57 17.57
N MET A 416 15.48 5.26 17.64
CA MET A 416 14.51 4.68 18.57
C MET A 416 15.09 4.59 19.98
N ARG A 417 14.31 4.99 20.98
CA ARG A 417 14.60 4.65 22.37
C ARG A 417 14.53 3.13 22.55
N LYS A 418 15.38 2.59 23.43
CA LYS A 418 15.50 1.14 23.68
C LYS A 418 15.29 0.80 25.16
N PRO A 419 14.03 0.83 25.65
CA PRO A 419 13.73 0.48 27.02
C PRO A 419 14.10 -0.97 27.32
N LYS A 420 14.52 -1.25 28.56
CA LYS A 420 14.78 -2.62 29.02
C LYS A 420 13.51 -3.46 28.87
N LYS A 421 13.66 -4.71 28.41
CA LYS A 421 12.58 -5.70 28.22
C LYS A 421 11.53 -5.34 27.15
N MET A 422 11.75 -4.33 26.31
CA MET A 422 10.87 -4.07 25.15
C MET A 422 11.00 -5.21 24.13
N PRO A 423 9.92 -5.95 23.81
CA PRO A 423 10.01 -7.12 22.91
C PRO A 423 10.28 -6.76 21.46
N VAL A 424 9.80 -5.60 21.01
CA VAL A 424 9.90 -5.14 19.63
C VAL A 424 10.26 -3.67 19.63
N VAL A 425 11.40 -3.33 19.01
CA VAL A 425 11.83 -1.96 18.77
C VAL A 425 11.84 -1.72 17.26
N PRO A 426 11.21 -0.65 16.76
CA PRO A 426 11.33 -0.25 15.36
C PRO A 426 12.79 -0.05 14.94
N LYS A 427 13.07 -0.21 13.64
CA LYS A 427 14.41 0.06 13.09
C LYS A 427 14.70 1.55 12.98
N GLY A 428 13.67 2.37 12.78
CA GLY A 428 13.78 3.83 12.71
C GLY A 428 14.49 4.35 11.45
N LYS A 429 14.66 3.51 10.41
CA LYS A 429 15.45 3.88 9.22
C LYS A 429 14.55 4.47 8.13
N LYS A 430 14.92 5.64 7.60
CA LYS A 430 14.23 6.24 6.44
C LYS A 430 14.30 5.35 5.20
N ILE A 431 13.28 5.39 4.36
CA ILE A 431 13.32 4.85 3.00
C ILE A 431 14.28 5.70 2.18
N ASN A 432 14.96 5.08 1.20
CA ASN A 432 15.76 5.85 0.24
C ASN A 432 14.80 6.45 -0.81
N TRP A 433 14.24 7.62 -0.52
CA TRP A 433 13.29 8.30 -1.39
C TRP A 433 13.92 8.85 -2.67
N GLU A 434 15.21 9.20 -2.63
CA GLU A 434 15.96 9.77 -3.76
C GLU A 434 15.95 8.85 -4.98
N ARG A 435 15.94 7.52 -4.78
CA ARG A 435 15.88 6.56 -5.89
C ARG A 435 14.58 6.62 -6.69
N TYR A 436 13.52 7.18 -6.12
CA TYR A 436 12.24 7.27 -6.82
C TYR A 436 12.12 8.52 -7.69
N GLU A 437 12.93 9.57 -7.47
CA GLU A 437 12.90 10.80 -8.29
C GLU A 437 11.45 11.29 -8.52
N ASN A 438 11.06 11.55 -9.77
CA ASN A 438 9.72 11.99 -10.16
C ASN A 438 8.71 10.85 -10.36
N TYR A 439 9.09 9.61 -10.10
CA TYR A 439 8.30 8.42 -10.44
C TYR A 439 6.86 8.45 -9.92
N PHE A 440 6.63 8.95 -8.71
CA PHE A 440 5.29 9.05 -8.12
C PHE A 440 4.46 10.17 -8.74
N SER A 441 5.11 11.26 -9.16
CA SER A 441 4.45 12.44 -9.78
C SER A 441 3.99 12.20 -11.22
N GLU A 442 4.59 11.20 -11.84
CA GLU A 442 4.44 10.85 -13.25
C GLU A 442 3.15 10.07 -13.56
N VAL A 443 2.32 9.70 -12.57
CA VAL A 443 1.24 8.71 -12.76
C VAL A 443 -0.01 9.24 -13.50
N THR A 444 -0.23 10.56 -13.51
CA THR A 444 -1.43 11.15 -14.12
C THR A 444 -1.28 11.21 -15.64
N SER A 445 -2.29 10.73 -16.37
CA SER A 445 -2.38 10.99 -17.82
C SER A 445 -2.38 12.50 -18.08
N PRO A 446 -1.72 12.99 -19.14
CA PRO A 446 -1.89 14.36 -19.58
C PRO A 446 -3.35 14.71 -19.87
#